data_AF-A0AAN6MDC3-F1
#
_entry.id   AF-A0AAN6MDC3-F1
#
_cell.length_a   1.000
_cell.length_b   1.000
_cell.length_c   1.000
_cell.angle_alpha   90.00
_cell.angle_beta   90.00
_cell.angle_gamma   90.00
#
_symmetry.space_group_name_H-M   'P 1'
#
loop_
_entity.id
_entity.type
_entity.pdbx_description
1 polymer ?
#
loop_
_entity_poly.entity_id
_entity_poly.type
_entity_poly.pdbx_seq_one_letter_code
_entity_poly.pdbx_strand_id
1 'polypeptide(L)'
;MDFNHDLVLVDEFDALSIEVKPAASSRPRSARGKEVKPKSLTPGNAGTSKPNERVLGSNTLDMAWLHKDLGKFPAKTHARRVAKELGVKSGLIYLLGQEEKLYEDSDMSPDFYYLAGADFPGCAVTYDIAQDYLILWVPRMDPRTVLWYGRTPSLDECKAAYDVDSVRFIGALDRTLRLVITPGTVIYALHPDQAPKLEGVKKAVHIDTTKLKPAMDNARVIKTDYEIALIRRANAVS
;
A
#
# COMPACT_ATOMS: atom_id res chain seq x y z
N MET A 1 -39.24 -54.80 20.06
CA MET A 1 -37.82 -54.94 20.43
C MET A 1 -37.17 -53.64 20.04
N ASP A 2 -37.00 -52.79 21.05
CA ASP A 2 -36.50 -51.42 20.95
C ASP A 2 -34.99 -51.43 20.76
N PHE A 3 -34.50 -50.68 19.78
CA PHE A 3 -33.09 -50.36 19.64
C PHE A 3 -32.88 -48.91 20.08
N ASN A 4 -32.18 -48.79 21.20
CA ASN A 4 -31.82 -47.55 21.86
C ASN A 4 -30.60 -46.94 21.15
N HIS A 5 -30.70 -45.69 20.66
CA HIS A 5 -29.55 -44.92 20.21
C HIS A 5 -29.51 -43.61 20.98
N ASP A 6 -28.69 -43.59 22.03
CA ASP A 6 -28.38 -42.39 22.80
C ASP A 6 -27.66 -41.35 21.92
N LEU A 7 -28.20 -40.13 21.94
CA LEU A 7 -27.62 -38.94 21.33
C LEU A 7 -26.40 -38.50 22.16
N VAL A 8 -25.20 -38.58 21.58
CA VAL A 8 -24.00 -37.98 22.17
C VAL A 8 -23.98 -36.49 21.83
N LEU A 9 -24.26 -35.66 22.83
CA LEU A 9 -23.94 -34.22 22.82
C LEU A 9 -22.42 -34.07 22.86
N VAL A 10 -21.84 -33.53 21.80
CA VAL A 10 -20.43 -33.09 21.81
C VAL A 10 -20.45 -31.60 22.11
N ASP A 11 -20.17 -31.29 23.38
CA ASP A 11 -19.93 -29.93 23.87
C ASP A 11 -18.65 -29.34 23.26
N GLU A 12 -18.81 -28.10 22.82
CA GLU A 12 -17.92 -26.94 23.02
C GLU A 12 -16.40 -27.13 23.24
N PHE A 13 -15.64 -26.43 22.37
CA PHE A 13 -14.49 -25.60 22.73
C PHE A 13 -13.34 -26.26 23.53
N ASP A 14 -12.35 -26.79 22.80
CA ASP A 14 -11.03 -27.10 23.36
C ASP A 14 -9.92 -26.35 22.60
N ALA A 15 -10.11 -25.03 22.50
CA ALA A 15 -9.05 -24.09 22.17
C ALA A 15 -8.74 -23.30 23.45
N LEU A 16 -7.58 -23.60 24.06
CA LEU A 16 -6.68 -22.69 24.81
C LEU A 16 -5.96 -23.43 25.95
N SER A 17 -4.77 -23.96 25.68
CA SER A 17 -3.72 -24.19 26.69
C SER A 17 -2.35 -24.27 26.01
N ILE A 18 -1.83 -23.14 25.54
CA ILE A 18 -0.41 -22.99 25.20
C ILE A 18 0.25 -22.31 26.39
N GLU A 19 0.89 -23.10 27.26
CA GLU A 19 1.74 -22.58 28.33
C GLU A 19 3.09 -22.13 27.74
N VAL A 20 3.29 -20.81 27.65
CA VAL A 20 4.60 -20.22 27.31
C VAL A 20 5.42 -20.15 28.60
N LYS A 21 6.43 -21.01 28.68
CA LYS A 21 7.41 -21.07 29.79
C LYS A 21 8.41 -19.91 29.65
N PRO A 22 8.51 -18.95 30.60
CA PRO A 22 9.53 -17.91 30.53
C PRO A 22 10.90 -18.45 30.98
N ALA A 23 11.94 -18.09 30.23
CA ALA A 23 13.33 -18.38 30.55
C ALA A 23 13.76 -17.67 31.84
N ALA A 24 14.42 -18.41 32.73
CA ALA A 24 14.87 -17.95 34.03
C ALA A 24 15.90 -16.81 33.93
N SER A 25 15.57 -15.65 34.53
CA SER A 25 16.53 -14.59 34.80
C SER A 25 17.26 -14.87 36.11
N SER A 26 18.57 -15.10 36.06
CA SER A 26 19.43 -15.14 37.24
C SER A 26 20.08 -13.76 37.48
N ARG A 27 19.91 -13.25 38.69
CA ARG A 27 20.76 -12.25 39.39
C ARG A 27 20.93 -12.78 40.82
N PRO A 28 21.90 -12.34 41.66
CA PRO A 28 22.73 -11.12 41.55
C PRO A 28 24.22 -11.35 41.90
N ARG A 29 25.07 -10.32 41.75
CA ARG A 29 26.20 -10.12 42.68
C ARG A 29 26.58 -8.63 42.77
N SER A 30 26.58 -8.16 44.01
CA SER A 30 27.06 -6.86 44.49
C SER A 30 28.59 -6.89 44.61
N ALA A 31 29.27 -5.84 44.17
CA ALA A 31 30.51 -5.37 44.81
C ALA A 31 30.81 -3.91 44.45
N ARG A 32 31.13 -3.17 45.50
CA ARG A 32 31.48 -1.75 45.64
C ARG A 32 33.00 -1.60 45.44
N GLY A 33 33.47 -0.61 44.68
CA GLY A 33 34.92 -0.32 44.55
C GLY A 33 35.18 0.98 43.80
N LYS A 34 36.08 1.81 44.33
CA LYS A 34 36.22 3.27 44.10
C LYS A 34 37.00 3.66 42.83
N GLU A 35 36.78 4.92 42.42
CA GLU A 35 37.58 5.74 41.50
C GLU A 35 39.08 5.72 41.80
N VAL A 36 39.91 5.81 40.74
CA VAL A 36 41.13 6.64 40.69
C VAL A 36 41.41 7.06 39.23
N LYS A 37 41.50 8.38 38.95
CA LYS A 37 42.20 8.97 37.79
C LYS A 37 43.67 9.21 38.14
N PRO A 38 44.58 9.23 37.16
CA PRO A 38 45.33 10.48 36.97
C PRO A 38 45.57 10.88 35.51
N LYS A 39 46.13 12.09 35.38
CA LYS A 39 46.10 13.06 34.28
C LYS A 39 47.16 12.83 33.18
N SER A 40 46.84 13.37 32.00
CA SER A 40 47.65 14.14 31.03
C SER A 40 49.09 13.72 30.70
N LEU A 41 49.41 13.62 29.39
CA LEU A 41 50.33 14.51 28.66
C LEU A 41 50.51 14.02 27.20
N THR A 42 50.37 14.94 26.25
CA THR A 42 50.83 14.81 24.86
C THR A 42 52.36 14.88 24.78
N PRO A 43 52.96 14.33 23.72
CA PRO A 43 53.65 15.20 22.76
C PRO A 43 53.43 14.76 21.31
N GLY A 44 53.73 15.67 20.38
CA GLY A 44 53.32 15.60 18.99
C GLY A 44 54.24 14.82 18.04
N ASN A 45 53.65 14.62 16.85
CA ASN A 45 54.25 14.64 15.52
C ASN A 45 55.48 13.76 15.22
N ALA A 46 55.23 12.64 14.55
CA ALA A 46 56.19 12.01 13.65
C ALA A 46 55.43 11.40 12.45
N GLY A 47 55.66 11.96 11.27
CA GLY A 47 55.12 11.45 10.02
C GLY A 47 55.65 10.06 9.72
N THR A 48 54.75 9.16 9.35
CA THR A 48 55.08 7.91 8.67
C THR A 48 54.03 7.70 7.58
N SER A 49 54.49 7.84 6.34
CA SER A 49 53.77 7.54 5.11
C SER A 49 53.28 6.10 5.13
N LYS A 50 51.95 5.89 5.15
CA LYS A 50 51.35 4.58 4.88
C LYS A 50 51.25 4.37 3.36
N PRO A 51 51.52 3.15 2.87
CA PRO A 51 51.54 2.86 1.46
C PRO A 51 50.13 2.96 0.86
N ASN A 52 50.09 3.33 -0.41
CA ASN A 52 48.91 3.52 -1.21
C ASN A 52 48.17 2.17 -1.37
N GLU A 53 47.25 1.88 -0.45
CA GLU A 53 46.39 0.71 -0.51
C GLU A 53 45.36 0.98 -1.61
N ARG A 54 45.62 0.44 -2.81
CA ARG A 54 44.62 0.30 -3.86
C ARG A 54 43.44 -0.45 -3.24
N VAL A 55 42.38 0.28 -2.90
CA VAL A 55 41.09 -0.29 -2.52
C VAL A 55 40.55 -1.02 -3.75
N LEU A 56 40.91 -2.30 -3.87
CA LEU A 56 40.21 -3.27 -4.68
C LEU A 56 38.76 -3.27 -4.22
N GLY A 57 37.87 -2.97 -5.16
CA GLY A 57 36.47 -2.70 -4.89
C GLY A 57 35.80 -3.79 -4.07
N SER A 58 35.28 -3.40 -2.91
CA SER A 58 33.96 -3.87 -2.55
C SER A 58 32.99 -2.85 -3.16
N ASN A 59 32.40 -3.19 -4.31
CA ASN A 59 31.11 -2.62 -4.69
C ASN A 59 30.06 -3.13 -3.69
N THR A 60 30.21 -2.76 -2.41
CA THR A 60 29.14 -2.86 -1.45
C THR A 60 28.22 -1.73 -1.88
N LEU A 61 27.23 -2.06 -2.71
CA LEU A 61 26.15 -1.13 -3.03
C LEU A 61 25.68 -0.59 -1.69
N ASP A 62 25.74 0.72 -1.53
CA ASP A 62 25.33 1.38 -0.29
C ASP A 62 23.82 1.16 -0.17
N MET A 63 23.42 0.10 0.52
CA MET A 63 22.04 -0.38 0.64
C MET A 63 21.24 0.47 1.64
N ALA A 64 21.70 1.68 1.98
CA ALA A 64 20.98 2.59 2.87
C ALA A 64 19.59 2.99 2.32
N TRP A 65 19.38 2.92 0.99
CA TRP A 65 18.07 3.11 0.35
C TRP A 65 17.15 1.86 0.44
N LEU A 66 17.62 0.76 1.04
CA LEU A 66 16.91 -0.51 1.07
C LEU A 66 15.78 -0.49 2.12
N HIS A 67 14.60 -0.12 1.63
CA HIS A 67 13.28 -0.54 2.10
C HIS A 67 12.72 -0.07 3.43
N LYS A 68 13.53 0.38 4.40
CA LYS A 68 12.96 0.89 5.67
C LYS A 68 12.48 2.33 5.59
N ASP A 69 13.11 3.13 4.73
CA ASP A 69 12.90 4.58 4.68
C ASP A 69 11.96 5.03 3.54
N LEU A 70 11.54 4.13 2.64
CA LEU A 70 10.67 4.48 1.51
C LEU A 70 9.23 4.80 1.93
N GLY A 71 8.83 4.44 3.15
CA GLY A 71 7.51 4.75 3.69
C GLY A 71 6.36 4.04 2.94
N LYS A 72 5.19 4.68 2.95
CA LYS A 72 3.97 4.17 2.29
C LYS A 72 4.01 4.40 0.78
N PHE A 73 3.25 3.61 0.03
CA PHE A 73 3.06 3.87 -1.40
C PHE A 73 2.44 5.26 -1.61
N PRO A 74 3.03 6.13 -2.45
CA PRO A 74 2.65 7.53 -2.56
C PRO A 74 1.42 7.78 -3.46
N ALA A 75 0.32 7.06 -3.20
CA ALA A 75 -0.92 7.12 -3.97
C ALA A 75 -1.45 8.57 -4.11
N LYS A 76 -1.47 9.33 -3.01
CA LYS A 76 -1.93 10.73 -3.02
C LYS A 76 -1.08 11.64 -3.89
N THR A 77 0.24 11.43 -3.89
CA THR A 77 1.15 12.21 -4.75
C THR A 77 0.89 11.93 -6.23
N HIS A 78 0.64 10.67 -6.59
CA HIS A 78 0.25 10.30 -7.96
C HIS A 78 -1.10 10.91 -8.35
N ALA A 79 -2.10 10.85 -7.47
CA ALA A 79 -3.42 11.44 -7.70
C ALA A 79 -3.35 12.96 -7.97
N ARG A 80 -2.56 13.69 -7.18
CA ARG A 80 -2.33 15.13 -7.37
C ARG A 80 -1.62 15.44 -8.69
N ARG A 81 -0.66 14.61 -9.11
CA ARG A 81 0.02 14.77 -10.42
C ARG A 81 -0.97 14.58 -11.57
N VAL A 82 -1.78 13.53 -11.53
CA VAL A 82 -2.82 13.29 -12.55
C VAL A 82 -3.81 14.46 -12.61
N ALA A 83 -4.24 14.97 -11.44
CA ALA A 83 -5.12 16.14 -11.38
C ALA A 83 -4.47 17.41 -11.97
N LYS A 84 -3.16 17.60 -11.76
CA LYS A 84 -2.39 18.70 -12.35
C LYS A 84 -2.31 18.57 -13.88
N GLU A 85 -2.03 17.38 -14.40
CA GLU A 85 -1.98 17.11 -15.85
C GLU A 85 -3.35 17.23 -16.53
N LEU A 86 -4.44 16.90 -15.83
CA LEU A 86 -5.81 17.14 -16.30
C LEU A 86 -6.11 18.64 -16.47
N GLY A 87 -5.45 19.52 -15.71
CA GLY A 87 -5.65 20.96 -15.77
C GLY A 87 -7.02 21.44 -15.27
N VAL A 88 -7.70 20.62 -14.46
CA VAL A 88 -9.07 20.88 -13.96
C VAL A 88 -9.06 21.27 -12.48
N LYS A 89 -9.96 22.17 -12.09
CA LYS A 89 -10.08 22.65 -10.70
C LYS A 89 -11.04 21.81 -9.85
N SER A 90 -11.96 21.11 -10.50
CA SER A 90 -13.02 20.33 -9.86
C SER A 90 -13.39 19.15 -10.72
N GLY A 91 -13.64 18.01 -10.09
CA GLY A 91 -14.04 16.79 -10.77
C GLY A 91 -13.76 15.58 -9.90
N LEU A 92 -14.39 14.47 -10.26
CA LEU A 92 -14.21 13.20 -9.57
C LEU A 92 -13.50 12.25 -10.52
N ILE A 93 -12.28 11.83 -10.18
CA ILE A 93 -11.62 10.73 -10.89
C ILE A 93 -12.19 9.44 -10.32
N TYR A 94 -12.69 8.58 -11.20
CA TYR A 94 -13.19 7.26 -10.87
C TYR A 94 -12.45 6.22 -11.70
N LEU A 95 -11.79 5.30 -11.02
CA LEU A 95 -11.13 4.16 -11.64
C LEU A 95 -11.62 2.89 -11.00
N LEU A 96 -12.15 2.01 -11.83
CA LEU A 96 -12.45 0.65 -11.43
C LEU A 96 -11.18 -0.19 -11.66
N GLY A 97 -10.68 -0.80 -10.60
CA GLY A 97 -9.72 -1.89 -10.72
C GLY A 97 -10.42 -3.04 -11.42
N GLN A 98 -9.76 -3.61 -12.43
CA GLN A 98 -10.37 -4.70 -13.17
C GLN A 98 -10.55 -5.91 -12.25
N GLU A 99 -11.67 -6.60 -12.43
CA GLU A 99 -11.79 -7.98 -11.97
C GLU A 99 -10.70 -8.81 -12.66
N GLU A 100 -10.24 -9.87 -11.99
CA GLU A 100 -9.20 -10.75 -12.51
C GLU A 100 -9.60 -11.24 -13.91
N LYS A 101 -9.02 -10.62 -14.93
CA LYS A 101 -9.25 -10.97 -16.32
C LYS A 101 -7.97 -11.64 -16.78
N LEU A 102 -8.07 -12.92 -17.13
CA LEU A 102 -6.99 -13.56 -17.88
C LEU A 102 -6.86 -12.83 -19.22
N TYR A 103 -5.78 -12.09 -19.42
CA TYR A 103 -5.35 -11.80 -20.77
C TYR A 103 -4.49 -12.96 -21.24
N GLU A 104 -4.66 -13.36 -22.51
CA GLU A 104 -3.90 -14.47 -23.10
C GLU A 104 -2.37 -14.22 -23.03
N ASP A 105 -1.94 -12.95 -23.10
CA ASP A 105 -0.52 -12.55 -23.12
C ASP A 105 -0.15 -11.46 -22.08
N SER A 106 -1.02 -11.14 -21.10
CA SER A 106 -0.72 -10.10 -20.09
C SER A 106 -1.34 -10.42 -18.73
N ASP A 107 -0.52 -10.38 -17.69
CA ASP A 107 -0.90 -10.73 -16.33
C ASP A 107 -1.41 -9.54 -15.50
N MET A 108 -1.28 -8.29 -15.96
CA MET A 108 -1.54 -7.11 -15.14
C MET A 108 -2.24 -5.96 -15.88
N SER A 109 -3.22 -5.32 -15.21
CA SER A 109 -3.82 -4.06 -15.66
C SER A 109 -2.90 -2.88 -15.28
N PRO A 110 -2.30 -2.16 -16.25
CA PRO A 110 -1.27 -1.17 -15.94
C PRO A 110 -1.84 0.10 -15.28
N ASP A 111 -3.14 0.34 -15.41
CA ASP A 111 -3.68 1.67 -15.18
C ASP A 111 -4.08 1.99 -13.74
N PHE A 112 -4.73 1.03 -13.09
CA PHE A 112 -5.24 1.15 -11.74
C PHE A 112 -4.12 1.23 -10.69
N TYR A 113 -3.09 0.40 -10.86
CA TYR A 113 -1.99 0.27 -9.90
C TYR A 113 -1.24 1.59 -9.67
N TYR A 114 -1.10 2.41 -10.70
CA TYR A 114 -0.41 3.70 -10.59
C TYR A 114 -1.05 4.66 -9.58
N LEU A 115 -2.40 4.67 -9.49
CA LEU A 115 -3.12 5.56 -8.58
C LEU A 115 -3.41 4.92 -7.22
N ALA A 116 -3.73 3.64 -7.20
CA ALA A 116 -4.12 2.94 -5.98
C ALA A 116 -2.93 2.35 -5.21
N GLY A 117 -1.94 1.82 -5.92
CA GLY A 117 -0.91 0.92 -5.40
C GLY A 117 -1.43 -0.44 -4.92
N ALA A 118 -2.75 -0.63 -4.94
CA ALA A 118 -3.42 -1.84 -4.48
C ALA A 118 -3.28 -2.96 -5.51
N ASP A 119 -2.77 -4.09 -5.05
CA ASP A 119 -2.50 -5.30 -5.84
C ASP A 119 -3.50 -6.42 -5.53
N PHE A 120 -4.78 -6.08 -5.52
CA PHE A 120 -5.85 -7.06 -5.29
C PHE A 120 -7.03 -6.76 -6.22
N PRO A 121 -7.68 -7.81 -6.76
CA PRO A 121 -8.71 -7.66 -7.78
C PRO A 121 -9.98 -7.01 -7.21
N GLY A 122 -10.81 -6.45 -8.08
CA GLY A 122 -12.13 -5.93 -7.70
C GLY A 122 -12.09 -4.68 -6.80
N CYS A 123 -10.98 -3.96 -6.80
CA CYS A 123 -10.88 -2.67 -6.14
C CYS A 123 -11.47 -1.55 -6.99
N ALA A 124 -11.72 -0.41 -6.38
CA ALA A 124 -11.93 0.84 -7.10
C ALA A 124 -11.21 1.98 -6.38
N VAL A 125 -10.96 3.07 -7.09
CA VAL A 125 -10.42 4.30 -6.51
C VAL A 125 -11.29 5.46 -6.95
N THR A 126 -11.63 6.31 -5.98
CA THR A 126 -12.23 7.61 -6.25
C THR A 126 -11.35 8.71 -5.69
N TYR A 127 -11.07 9.71 -6.49
CA TYR A 127 -10.31 10.89 -6.07
C TYR A 127 -11.11 12.16 -6.38
N ASP A 128 -11.47 12.88 -5.33
CA ASP A 128 -12.07 14.21 -5.45
C ASP A 128 -10.97 15.25 -5.61
N ILE A 129 -10.91 15.88 -6.79
CA ILE A 129 -9.89 16.88 -7.12
C ILE A 129 -10.08 18.15 -6.30
N ALA A 130 -11.32 18.54 -5.99
CA ALA A 130 -11.59 19.80 -5.30
C ALA A 130 -11.24 19.71 -3.81
N GLN A 131 -11.49 18.54 -3.20
CA GLN A 131 -11.20 18.30 -1.78
C GLN A 131 -9.82 17.66 -1.54
N ASP A 132 -9.10 17.28 -2.60
CA ASP A 132 -7.85 16.50 -2.50
C ASP A 132 -8.04 15.26 -1.61
N TYR A 133 -9.13 14.52 -1.87
CA TYR A 133 -9.57 13.41 -1.05
C TYR A 133 -9.56 12.10 -1.83
N LEU A 134 -8.70 11.17 -1.42
CA LEU A 134 -8.48 9.88 -2.06
C LEU A 134 -9.11 8.74 -1.26
N ILE A 135 -10.03 8.01 -1.89
CA ILE A 135 -10.68 6.84 -1.29
C ILE A 135 -10.33 5.58 -2.09
N LEU A 136 -9.81 4.59 -1.38
CA LEU A 136 -9.62 3.23 -1.89
C LEU A 136 -10.82 2.36 -1.50
N TRP A 137 -11.42 1.72 -2.50
CA TRP A 137 -12.55 0.80 -2.35
C TRP A 137 -12.05 -0.63 -2.47
N VAL A 138 -12.28 -1.42 -1.42
CA VAL A 138 -11.80 -2.80 -1.29
C VAL A 138 -13.00 -3.75 -1.33
N PRO A 139 -12.95 -4.87 -2.08
CA PRO A 139 -14.02 -5.85 -2.04
C PRO A 139 -14.08 -6.56 -0.69
N ARG A 140 -15.28 -7.00 -0.30
CA ARG A 140 -15.44 -7.85 0.88
C ARG A 140 -15.31 -9.31 0.44
N MET A 141 -14.31 -10.01 0.98
CA MET A 141 -14.15 -11.45 0.73
C MET A 141 -15.06 -12.28 1.62
N ASP A 142 -15.58 -13.37 1.04
CA ASP A 142 -16.28 -14.41 1.79
C ASP A 142 -15.25 -15.26 2.56
N PRO A 143 -15.44 -15.56 3.85
CA PRO A 143 -14.48 -16.37 4.61
C PRO A 143 -14.19 -17.74 3.99
N ARG A 144 -15.11 -18.28 3.17
CA ARG A 144 -14.90 -19.56 2.46
C ARG A 144 -13.90 -19.47 1.31
N THR A 145 -13.75 -18.30 0.69
CA THR A 145 -12.81 -18.10 -0.42
C THR A 145 -11.39 -17.82 0.07
N VAL A 146 -11.22 -17.44 1.35
CA VAL A 146 -9.91 -17.20 1.98
C VAL A 146 -9.01 -18.43 1.94
N LEU A 147 -9.59 -19.64 2.02
CA LEU A 147 -8.83 -20.88 1.92
C LEU A 147 -8.14 -21.04 0.55
N TRP A 148 -8.75 -20.50 -0.51
CA TRP A 148 -8.31 -20.68 -1.89
C TRP A 148 -7.44 -19.52 -2.39
N TYR A 149 -7.85 -18.28 -2.10
CA TYR A 149 -7.19 -17.07 -2.62
C TYR A 149 -6.31 -16.38 -1.57
N GLY A 150 -6.24 -16.93 -0.37
CA GLY A 150 -5.53 -16.32 0.75
C GLY A 150 -6.28 -15.16 1.40
N ARG A 151 -5.63 -14.54 2.37
CA ARG A 151 -6.20 -13.44 3.15
C ARG A 151 -6.01 -12.11 2.40
N THR A 152 -7.12 -11.46 2.05
CA THR A 152 -7.10 -10.06 1.61
C THR A 152 -6.75 -9.14 2.80
N PRO A 153 -5.94 -8.09 2.59
CA PRO A 153 -5.65 -7.12 3.63
C PRO A 153 -6.92 -6.48 4.18
N SER A 154 -6.95 -6.28 5.49
CA SER A 154 -8.00 -5.53 6.17
C SER A 154 -7.95 -4.05 5.80
N LEU A 155 -9.04 -3.31 6.06
CA LEU A 155 -9.10 -1.88 5.76
C LEU A 155 -7.98 -1.09 6.45
N ASP A 156 -7.63 -1.48 7.68
CA ASP A 156 -6.56 -0.83 8.45
C ASP A 156 -5.17 -1.17 7.91
N GLU A 157 -4.95 -2.40 7.46
CA GLU A 157 -3.72 -2.81 6.78
C GLU A 157 -3.55 -2.05 5.45
N CYS A 158 -4.62 -1.92 4.66
CA CYS A 158 -4.61 -1.10 3.45
C CYS A 158 -4.28 0.36 3.74
N LYS A 159 -4.87 0.95 4.79
CA LYS A 159 -4.60 2.34 5.20
C LYS A 159 -3.17 2.53 5.73
N ALA A 160 -2.58 1.47 6.28
CA ALA A 160 -1.19 1.47 6.71
C ALA A 160 -0.22 1.36 5.52
N ALA A 161 -0.55 0.57 4.51
CA ALA A 161 0.30 0.32 3.34
C ALA A 161 0.27 1.46 2.31
N TYR A 162 -0.90 2.04 2.06
CA TYR A 162 -1.11 3.05 1.02
C TYR A 162 -1.32 4.44 1.64
N ASP A 163 -0.75 5.48 1.01
CA ASP A 163 -0.99 6.87 1.38
C ASP A 163 -2.35 7.35 0.83
N VAL A 164 -3.43 6.88 1.45
CA VAL A 164 -4.84 7.17 1.11
C VAL A 164 -5.57 7.78 2.31
N ASP A 165 -6.53 8.68 2.05
CA ASP A 165 -7.27 9.36 3.11
C ASP A 165 -8.28 8.42 3.79
N SER A 166 -8.93 7.56 3.01
CA SER A 166 -9.89 6.57 3.51
C SER A 166 -9.89 5.28 2.71
N VAL A 167 -10.13 4.18 3.42
CA VAL A 167 -10.34 2.85 2.82
C VAL A 167 -11.74 2.39 3.21
N ARG A 168 -12.55 1.97 2.23
CA ARG A 168 -13.95 1.57 2.44
C ARG A 168 -14.27 0.33 1.62
N PHE A 169 -15.35 -0.37 2.00
CA PHE A 169 -15.83 -1.49 1.22
C PHE A 169 -16.56 -1.04 -0.05
N ILE A 170 -16.35 -1.76 -1.16
CA ILE A 170 -16.95 -1.44 -2.46
C ILE A 170 -18.48 -1.43 -2.44
N GLY A 171 -19.13 -2.21 -1.56
CA GLY A 171 -20.59 -2.18 -1.42
C GLY A 171 -21.17 -0.82 -0.98
N ALA A 172 -20.34 0.08 -0.44
CA ALA A 172 -20.75 1.45 -0.10
C ALA A 172 -20.44 2.48 -1.21
N LEU A 173 -19.85 2.06 -2.33
CA LEU A 173 -19.41 2.92 -3.44
C LEU A 173 -20.59 3.68 -4.02
N ASP A 174 -21.64 2.99 -4.48
CA ASP A 174 -22.78 3.63 -5.15
C ASP A 174 -23.49 4.64 -4.25
N ARG A 175 -23.64 4.32 -2.96
CA ARG A 175 -24.21 5.25 -1.97
C ARG A 175 -23.35 6.50 -1.84
N THR A 176 -22.03 6.35 -1.85
CA THR A 176 -21.10 7.46 -1.67
C THR A 176 -21.01 8.32 -2.92
N LEU A 177 -20.97 7.71 -4.11
CA LEU A 177 -21.03 8.41 -5.38
C LEU A 177 -22.31 9.26 -5.47
N ARG A 178 -23.47 8.74 -5.07
CA ARG A 178 -24.73 9.51 -5.06
C ARG A 178 -24.69 10.75 -4.14
N LEU A 179 -23.91 10.70 -3.07
CA LEU A 179 -23.74 11.82 -2.14
C LEU A 179 -22.76 12.87 -2.67
N VAL A 180 -21.65 12.42 -3.26
CA VAL A 180 -20.59 13.30 -3.77
C VAL A 180 -21.01 13.96 -5.10
N ILE A 181 -21.78 13.27 -5.93
CA ILE A 181 -22.22 13.79 -7.23
C ILE A 181 -23.24 14.92 -7.02
N THR A 182 -22.80 16.13 -7.36
CA THR A 182 -23.64 17.34 -7.44
C THR A 182 -23.93 17.68 -8.91
N PRO A 183 -25.03 18.40 -9.22
CA PRO A 183 -25.32 18.82 -10.59
C PRO A 183 -24.15 19.64 -11.15
N GLY A 184 -23.61 19.22 -12.30
CA GLY A 184 -22.44 19.86 -12.93
C GLY A 184 -21.08 19.26 -12.54
N THR A 185 -21.03 18.23 -11.67
CA THR A 185 -19.80 17.48 -11.43
C THR A 185 -19.43 16.65 -12.67
N VAL A 186 -18.17 16.74 -13.09
CA VAL A 186 -17.60 15.89 -14.15
C VAL A 186 -16.92 14.68 -13.51
N ILE A 187 -17.28 13.49 -13.98
CA ILE A 187 -16.61 12.24 -13.61
C ILE A 187 -15.62 11.89 -14.72
N TYR A 188 -14.37 11.71 -14.34
CA TYR A 188 -13.32 11.24 -15.23
C TYR A 188 -13.15 9.74 -15.05
N ALA A 189 -13.37 8.96 -16.11
CA ALA A 189 -13.13 7.53 -16.14
C ALA A 189 -12.15 7.18 -17.27
N LEU A 190 -11.48 6.03 -17.19
CA LEU A 190 -10.48 5.67 -18.18
C LEU A 190 -11.10 5.15 -19.48
N HIS A 191 -12.13 4.32 -19.34
CA HIS A 191 -12.88 3.74 -20.45
C HIS A 191 -14.39 3.89 -20.23
N PRO A 192 -15.20 4.00 -21.31
CA PRO A 192 -16.66 4.00 -21.22
C PRO A 192 -17.22 2.80 -20.47
N ASP A 193 -16.63 1.62 -20.67
CA ASP A 193 -17.07 0.36 -20.05
C ASP A 193 -16.81 0.32 -18.54
N GLN A 194 -15.89 1.16 -18.06
CA GLN A 194 -15.53 1.28 -16.65
C GLN A 194 -16.31 2.41 -15.96
N ALA A 195 -17.23 3.08 -16.64
CA ALA A 195 -18.04 4.12 -16.03
C ALA A 195 -18.94 3.53 -14.93
N PRO A 196 -19.18 4.27 -13.82
CA PRO A 196 -20.04 3.77 -12.75
C PRO A 196 -21.48 3.64 -13.29
N LYS A 197 -22.15 2.53 -12.95
CA LYS A 197 -23.57 2.33 -13.29
C LYS A 197 -24.42 3.26 -12.41
N LEU A 198 -24.67 4.47 -12.89
CA LEU A 198 -25.44 5.50 -12.17
C LEU A 198 -26.96 5.30 -12.30
N GLU A 199 -27.45 4.06 -12.19
CA GLU A 199 -28.88 3.79 -12.26
C GLU A 199 -29.61 4.53 -11.12
N GLY A 200 -30.59 5.37 -11.50
CA GLY A 200 -31.40 6.16 -10.57
C GLY A 200 -30.84 7.55 -10.20
N VAL A 201 -29.70 7.99 -10.74
CA VAL A 201 -29.22 9.36 -10.54
C VAL A 201 -29.98 10.31 -11.46
N LYS A 202 -30.98 11.02 -10.91
CA LYS A 202 -31.79 12.03 -11.64
C LYS A 202 -31.00 13.32 -12.00
N LYS A 203 -29.75 13.44 -11.56
CA LYS A 203 -28.91 14.63 -11.78
C LYS A 203 -28.19 14.48 -13.12
N ALA A 204 -28.07 15.56 -13.90
CA ALA A 204 -27.22 15.58 -15.07
C ALA A 204 -25.76 15.39 -14.63
N VAL A 205 -25.20 14.21 -14.91
CA VAL A 205 -23.80 13.87 -14.66
C VAL A 205 -23.08 13.84 -16.00
N HIS A 206 -21.97 14.55 -16.10
CA HIS A 206 -21.11 14.49 -17.27
C HIS A 206 -19.98 13.50 -17.00
N ILE A 207 -19.87 12.46 -17.84
CA ILE A 207 -18.78 11.49 -17.76
C ILE A 207 -17.84 11.75 -18.94
N ASP A 208 -16.59 12.07 -18.64
CA ASP A 208 -15.53 12.28 -19.63
C ASP A 208 -14.54 11.12 -19.56
N THR A 209 -14.43 10.37 -20.66
CA THR A 209 -13.52 9.22 -20.78
C THR A 209 -12.30 9.52 -21.66
N THR A 210 -12.21 10.73 -22.20
CA THR A 210 -11.22 11.09 -23.21
C THR A 210 -9.97 11.73 -22.61
N LYS A 211 -10.14 12.53 -21.55
CA LYS A 211 -9.05 13.32 -20.97
C LYS A 211 -8.21 12.57 -19.94
N LEU A 212 -8.76 11.56 -19.27
CA LEU A 212 -8.09 10.92 -18.14
C LEU A 212 -6.87 10.11 -18.57
N LYS A 213 -7.01 9.28 -19.62
CA LYS A 213 -5.92 8.45 -20.13
C LYS A 213 -4.66 9.24 -20.50
N PRO A 214 -4.72 10.28 -21.38
CA PRO A 214 -3.53 11.04 -21.74
C PRO A 214 -2.92 11.78 -20.55
N ALA A 215 -3.73 12.25 -19.60
CA ALA A 215 -3.22 12.89 -18.38
C ALA A 215 -2.48 11.90 -17.47
N MET A 216 -2.98 10.67 -17.34
CA MET A 216 -2.29 9.61 -16.60
C MET A 216 -1.01 9.17 -17.30
N ASP A 217 -1.03 9.01 -18.62
CA ASP A 217 0.16 8.67 -19.41
C ASP A 217 1.27 9.71 -19.21
N ASN A 218 0.93 11.01 -19.27
CA ASN A 218 1.88 12.10 -19.00
C ASN A 218 2.42 12.09 -17.57
N ALA A 219 1.55 11.88 -16.58
CA ALA A 219 1.96 11.82 -15.17
C ALA A 219 2.94 10.67 -14.90
N ARG A 220 2.84 9.56 -15.64
CA ARG A 220 3.73 8.39 -15.52
C ARG A 220 5.10 8.57 -16.13
N VAL A 221 5.28 9.51 -17.06
CA VAL A 221 6.59 9.79 -17.66
C VAL A 221 7.56 10.29 -16.58
N ILE A 222 7.07 11.12 -15.67
CA ILE A 222 7.87 11.71 -14.60
C ILE A 222 7.78 10.84 -13.34
N LYS A 223 8.87 10.11 -13.05
CA LYS A 223 8.97 9.25 -11.87
C LYS A 223 9.11 10.05 -10.58
N THR A 224 8.52 9.55 -9.51
CA THR A 224 8.73 9.99 -8.12
C THR A 224 10.02 9.38 -7.58
N ASP A 225 10.54 9.95 -6.49
CA ASP A 225 11.71 9.40 -5.80
C ASP A 225 11.46 7.96 -5.30
N TYR A 226 10.23 7.69 -4.86
CA TYR A 226 9.77 6.34 -4.49
C TYR A 226 9.87 5.36 -5.66
N GLU A 227 9.34 5.72 -6.85
CA GLU A 227 9.43 4.89 -8.06
C GLU A 227 10.88 4.70 -8.52
N ILE A 228 11.71 5.75 -8.49
CA ILE A 228 13.13 5.67 -8.86
C ILE A 228 13.88 4.72 -7.92
N ALA A 229 13.60 4.77 -6.62
CA ALA A 229 14.20 3.86 -5.66
C ALA A 229 13.79 2.40 -5.90
N LEU A 230 12.53 2.13 -6.24
CA LEU A 230 12.09 0.79 -6.64
C LEU A 230 12.76 0.29 -7.93
N ILE A 231 12.93 1.16 -8.94
CA ILE A 231 13.63 0.80 -10.18
C ILE A 231 15.10 0.46 -9.90
N ARG A 232 15.78 1.26 -9.05
CA ARG A 232 17.16 0.96 -8.62
C ARG A 232 17.24 -0.37 -7.89
N ARG A 233 16.21 -0.72 -7.11
CA ARG A 233 16.12 -2.05 -6.47
C ARG A 233 16.10 -3.17 -7.47
N ALA A 234 15.20 -3.10 -8.45
CA ALA A 234 15.07 -4.14 -9.45
C ALA A 234 16.40 -4.35 -10.20
N ASN A 235 17.08 -3.24 -10.56
CA ASN A 235 18.38 -3.29 -11.23
C ASN A 235 19.51 -3.83 -10.34
N ALA A 236 19.45 -3.68 -9.03
CA ALA A 236 20.46 -4.22 -8.12
C ALA A 236 20.36 -5.75 -7.95
N VAL A 237 19.19 -6.32 -8.25
CA VAL A 237 18.94 -7.77 -8.16
C VAL A 237 19.16 -8.48 -9.51
N SER A 238 19.05 -7.74 -10.62
CA SER A 238 19.23 -8.25 -12.00
C SER A 238 20.70 -8.49 -12.33
#